data_AF-A0A269VX40-F1
#
_entry.id   AF-A0A269VX40-F1
#
_cell.length_a   1.000
_cell.length_b   1.000
_cell.length_c   1.000
_cell.angle_alpha   90.00
_cell.angle_beta   90.00
_cell.angle_gamma   90.00
#
_symmetry.space_group_name_H-M   'P 1'
#
loop_
_entity.id
_entity.type
_entity.pdbx_description
1 polymer ?
#
loop_
_entity_poly.entity_id
_entity_poly.type
_entity_poly.pdbx_seq_one_letter_code
_entity_poly.pdbx_strand_id
1 'polypeptide(L)'
;TQSAMIIGGALLNRAGLRGGGPRNNKHDDLGGGSGGGSGSGNGGSDRGSRGNSGGNSSGDGDGKKSGDVGTGKGGKIISSVDDLSEVAKSKITTSQRATLNQQERTYSHLTEMDLKGAQRDLDGAPVPKPGGGYYDHAQEVSDAYRGLVDLKRSWEGMLKNPNLDDELRQLYTSKLNEVNATMEKVETMFSPHGGVFPPK
;
A
#
# COMPACT_ATOMS: atom_id res chain seq x y z
N THR A 1 -10.46 -34.76 -54.96
CA THR A 1 -9.93 -35.94 -54.25
C THR A 1 -9.87 -35.62 -52.78
N GLN A 2 -10.78 -36.22 -52.02
CA GLN A 2 -10.85 -36.13 -50.56
C GLN A 2 -9.78 -37.05 -49.94
N SER A 3 -9.19 -36.63 -48.83
CA SER A 3 -8.68 -37.55 -47.80
C SER A 3 -8.89 -36.94 -46.43
N ALA A 4 -9.91 -37.46 -45.75
CA ALA A 4 -10.15 -37.29 -44.32
C ALA A 4 -9.23 -38.26 -43.54
N MET A 5 -8.79 -37.87 -42.35
CA MET A 5 -8.23 -38.79 -41.36
C MET A 5 -9.05 -38.68 -40.08
N ILE A 6 -9.48 -39.84 -39.60
CA ILE A 6 -10.57 -40.09 -38.65
C ILE A 6 -10.00 -40.96 -37.51
N ILE A 7 -10.43 -40.62 -36.28
CA ILE A 7 -10.63 -41.46 -35.07
C ILE A 7 -9.46 -41.87 -34.16
N GLY A 8 -9.70 -41.61 -32.86
CA GLY A 8 -9.34 -42.45 -31.71
C GLY A 8 -9.00 -41.60 -30.48
N GLY A 9 -9.77 -41.45 -29.39
CA GLY A 9 -10.93 -42.18 -28.90
C GLY A 9 -10.57 -43.16 -27.76
N ALA A 10 -10.32 -42.67 -26.54
CA ALA A 10 -10.40 -43.43 -25.27
C ALA A 10 -10.53 -42.44 -24.09
N LEU A 11 -11.68 -42.30 -23.42
CA LEU A 11 -12.29 -43.11 -22.36
C LEU A 11 -11.63 -43.00 -20.96
N LEU A 12 -12.25 -42.10 -20.18
CA LEU A 12 -12.58 -42.10 -18.73
C LEU A 12 -12.03 -43.20 -17.79
N ASN A 13 -11.58 -42.74 -16.62
CA ASN A 13 -11.87 -43.28 -15.27
C ASN A 13 -11.44 -42.23 -14.21
N ARG A 14 -11.95 -42.14 -12.98
CA ARG A 14 -13.25 -42.34 -12.30
C ARG A 14 -12.98 -41.92 -10.84
N ALA A 15 -13.86 -41.08 -10.29
CA ALA A 15 -14.30 -40.93 -8.89
C ALA A 15 -13.32 -40.84 -7.69
N GLY A 16 -13.60 -39.88 -6.82
CA GLY A 16 -13.20 -39.79 -5.40
C GLY A 16 -13.58 -38.42 -4.83
N LEU A 17 -14.87 -38.09 -4.63
CA LEU A 17 -15.67 -38.26 -3.39
C LEU A 17 -15.04 -37.70 -2.10
N ARG A 18 -15.88 -36.90 -1.40
CA ARG A 18 -15.81 -36.32 -0.04
C ARG A 18 -15.17 -34.93 0.02
N GLY A 19 -15.85 -33.84 0.36
CA GLY A 19 -17.01 -33.69 1.26
C GLY A 19 -16.51 -33.32 2.65
N GLY A 20 -16.51 -32.02 2.97
CA GLY A 20 -16.15 -31.49 4.28
C GLY A 20 -16.41 -29.99 4.33
N GLY A 21 -17.60 -29.61 4.78
CA GLY A 21 -18.01 -28.21 4.98
C GLY A 21 -17.26 -27.51 6.13
N PRO A 22 -17.59 -26.24 6.39
CA PRO A 22 -16.84 -25.36 7.27
C PRO A 22 -17.00 -25.73 8.76
N ARG A 23 -15.90 -25.75 9.51
CA ARG A 23 -15.92 -25.83 10.97
C ARG A 23 -15.83 -24.44 11.56
N ASN A 24 -16.99 -23.97 12.02
CA ASN A 24 -17.12 -22.90 12.99
C ASN A 24 -16.77 -23.50 14.35
N ASN A 25 -16.01 -22.79 15.20
CA ASN A 25 -16.25 -22.83 16.64
C ASN A 25 -15.67 -21.60 17.32
N LYS A 26 -16.58 -20.84 17.91
CA LYS A 26 -16.34 -19.85 18.95
C LYS A 26 -15.74 -20.56 20.17
N HIS A 27 -14.84 -19.87 20.87
CA HIS A 27 -14.66 -20.11 22.29
C HIS A 27 -14.66 -18.74 22.96
N ASP A 28 -15.76 -18.47 23.64
CA ASP A 28 -15.87 -17.41 24.62
C ASP A 28 -15.07 -17.81 25.88
N ASP A 29 -14.74 -16.79 26.67
CA ASP A 29 -14.76 -16.82 28.13
C ASP A 29 -13.52 -17.23 28.98
N LEU A 30 -13.07 -16.21 29.73
CA LEU A 30 -12.69 -16.17 31.16
C LEU A 30 -11.21 -16.08 31.60
N GLY A 31 -10.96 -15.03 32.38
CA GLY A 31 -9.83 -14.84 33.30
C GLY A 31 -9.24 -13.43 33.16
N GLY A 32 -9.55 -12.39 33.94
CA GLY A 32 -9.81 -12.36 35.39
C GLY A 32 -8.50 -12.06 36.12
N GLY A 33 -8.33 -10.86 36.69
CA GLY A 33 -7.23 -10.58 37.61
C GLY A 33 -6.79 -9.12 37.74
N SER A 34 -7.23 -8.48 38.82
CA SER A 34 -6.98 -7.11 39.26
C SER A 34 -5.59 -6.86 39.87
N GLY A 35 -5.16 -5.60 39.87
CA GLY A 35 -4.11 -5.01 40.72
C GLY A 35 -3.61 -3.73 40.05
N GLY A 36 -3.85 -2.51 40.54
CA GLY A 36 -3.76 -2.03 41.91
C GLY A 36 -2.43 -1.26 42.04
N GLY A 37 -2.45 0.07 41.90
CA GLY A 37 -1.23 0.88 41.97
C GLY A 37 -1.48 2.37 41.77
N SER A 38 -1.91 3.03 42.83
CA SER A 38 -2.07 4.48 42.97
C SER A 38 -0.74 5.24 42.89
N GLY A 39 -0.74 6.44 42.30
CA GLY A 39 0.40 7.36 42.33
C GLY A 39 0.00 8.78 41.95
N SER A 40 -0.43 9.57 42.94
CA SER A 40 -0.65 11.02 42.87
C SER A 40 0.65 11.79 42.62
N GLY A 41 0.57 12.91 41.89
CA GLY A 41 1.66 13.88 41.82
C GLY A 41 1.34 15.11 40.96
N ASN A 42 0.79 16.14 41.59
CA ASN A 42 0.46 17.47 41.08
C ASN A 42 1.69 18.24 40.54
N GLY A 43 1.48 19.14 39.56
CA GLY A 43 2.44 20.23 39.32
C GLY A 43 2.16 21.12 38.11
N GLY A 44 1.66 22.33 38.37
CA GLY A 44 2.22 23.53 37.74
C GLY A 44 1.44 24.16 36.59
N SER A 45 0.67 25.18 36.95
CA SER A 45 -0.03 26.15 36.11
C SER A 45 0.89 27.06 35.27
N ASP A 46 0.27 27.65 34.24
CA ASP A 46 0.33 29.08 33.89
C ASP A 46 1.30 29.62 32.80
N ARG A 47 0.62 30.24 31.81
CA ARG A 47 0.92 31.48 31.02
C ARG A 47 1.59 31.35 29.66
N GLY A 48 0.89 31.85 28.64
CA GLY A 48 1.55 32.40 27.45
C GLY A 48 0.71 32.65 26.19
N SER A 49 -0.40 33.39 26.27
CA SER A 49 -1.01 34.04 25.10
C SER A 49 -0.07 35.09 24.50
N ARG A 50 0.15 35.05 23.17
CA ARG A 50 0.61 36.10 22.21
C ARG A 50 1.14 35.33 20.99
N GLY A 51 0.87 35.62 19.72
CA GLY A 51 0.23 36.73 19.05
C GLY A 51 0.56 36.55 17.55
N ASN A 52 -0.40 36.91 16.71
CA ASN A 52 -0.39 36.84 15.26
C ASN A 52 0.55 37.88 14.60
N SER A 53 1.31 37.45 13.59
CA SER A 53 1.85 38.26 12.48
C SER A 53 2.35 37.27 11.42
N GLY A 54 1.83 37.21 10.18
CA GLY A 54 1.63 38.31 9.26
C GLY A 54 2.91 38.49 8.44
N GLY A 55 3.03 37.79 7.30
CA GLY A 55 4.21 37.84 6.44
C GLY A 55 3.98 37.23 5.06
N ASN A 56 3.27 37.97 4.20
CA ASN A 56 3.31 37.79 2.75
C ASN A 56 4.72 38.10 2.25
N SER A 57 5.29 37.24 1.40
CA SER A 57 6.31 37.66 0.43
C SER A 57 6.25 36.78 -0.80
N SER A 58 5.94 37.46 -1.90
CA SER A 58 5.89 37.01 -3.28
C SER A 58 7.25 36.50 -3.76
N GLY A 59 7.22 35.59 -4.73
CA GLY A 59 8.41 35.15 -5.48
C GLY A 59 8.00 34.29 -6.66
N ASP A 60 7.81 34.94 -7.80
CA ASP A 60 7.58 34.36 -9.12
C ASP A 60 8.65 33.34 -9.54
N GLY A 61 8.22 32.31 -10.26
CA GLY A 61 9.08 31.26 -10.82
C GLY A 61 8.38 30.42 -11.86
N ASP A 62 8.29 30.98 -13.08
CA ASP A 62 7.86 30.38 -14.33
C ASP A 62 8.35 28.93 -14.57
N GLY A 63 7.41 28.02 -14.86
CA GLY A 63 7.68 26.64 -15.26
C GLY A 63 6.52 26.06 -16.06
N LYS A 64 6.65 26.11 -17.38
CA LYS A 64 5.64 25.77 -18.40
C LYS A 64 5.06 24.35 -18.29
N LYS A 65 3.73 24.31 -18.16
CA LYS A 65 2.71 23.59 -18.96
C LYS A 65 3.08 22.22 -19.58
N SER A 66 2.37 21.18 -19.16
CA SER A 66 1.97 20.04 -20.02
C SER A 66 0.73 19.34 -19.45
N GLY A 67 -0.33 19.22 -20.27
CA GLY A 67 -1.42 18.25 -20.06
C GLY A 67 -2.73 18.77 -19.47
N ASP A 68 -3.35 19.79 -20.07
CA ASP A 68 -4.77 20.09 -19.89
C ASP A 68 -5.61 19.00 -20.59
N VAL A 69 -6.26 18.13 -19.81
CA VAL A 69 -7.46 17.39 -20.20
C VAL A 69 -8.34 17.21 -18.95
N GLY A 70 -9.47 17.92 -18.89
CA GLY A 70 -10.59 17.53 -18.03
C GLY A 70 -11.22 18.66 -17.20
N THR A 71 -12.14 19.38 -17.84
CA THR A 71 -13.11 20.34 -17.27
C THR A 71 -13.77 19.89 -15.96
N GLY A 72 -13.73 20.73 -14.91
CA GLY A 72 -14.72 20.70 -13.82
C GLY A 72 -14.29 21.29 -12.46
N LYS A 73 -14.82 22.49 -12.12
CA LYS A 73 -15.03 23.06 -10.78
C LYS A 73 -13.97 22.76 -9.69
N GLY A 74 -13.01 23.67 -9.48
CA GLY A 74 -12.24 23.86 -8.22
C GLY A 74 -12.13 22.65 -7.29
N GLY A 75 -11.69 21.52 -7.84
CA GLY A 75 -11.93 20.20 -7.26
C GLY A 75 -11.00 19.93 -6.10
N LYS A 76 -11.56 19.60 -4.93
CA LYS A 76 -10.81 19.04 -3.81
C LYS A 76 -10.01 17.83 -4.32
N ILE A 77 -8.69 17.84 -4.14
CA ILE A 77 -7.85 16.67 -4.42
C ILE A 77 -8.16 15.62 -3.34
N ILE A 78 -8.60 14.43 -3.74
CA ILE A 78 -8.88 13.32 -2.83
C ILE A 78 -7.69 12.36 -2.86
N SER A 79 -6.89 12.40 -1.80
CA SER A 79 -5.66 11.59 -1.66
C SER A 79 -5.65 10.70 -0.42
N SER A 80 -6.50 11.01 0.56
CA SER A 80 -6.74 10.22 1.76
C SER A 80 -8.22 9.85 1.91
N VAL A 81 -8.49 8.84 2.73
CA VAL A 81 -9.85 8.49 3.17
C VAL A 81 -10.50 9.66 3.91
N ASP A 82 -9.72 10.48 4.61
CA ASP A 82 -10.24 11.66 5.33
C ASP A 82 -10.76 12.76 4.40
N ASP A 83 -10.30 12.77 3.15
CA ASP A 83 -10.77 13.71 2.13
C ASP A 83 -12.16 13.37 1.60
N LEU A 84 -12.62 12.14 1.80
CA LEU A 84 -13.91 11.67 1.32
C LEU A 84 -15.09 12.27 2.10
N SER A 85 -16.22 12.42 1.41
CA SER A 85 -17.51 12.62 2.06
C SER A 85 -17.91 11.40 2.89
N GLU A 86 -18.73 11.59 3.92
CA GLU A 86 -19.26 10.48 4.73
C GLU A 86 -20.05 9.45 3.89
N VAL A 87 -20.72 9.92 2.83
CA VAL A 87 -21.42 9.06 1.88
C VAL A 87 -20.43 8.17 1.13
N ALA A 88 -19.35 8.72 0.59
CA ALA A 88 -18.33 7.92 -0.09
C ALA A 88 -17.59 6.96 0.87
N LYS A 89 -17.26 7.42 2.09
CA LYS A 89 -16.67 6.56 3.14
C LYS A 89 -17.54 5.33 3.43
N SER A 90 -18.86 5.50 3.50
CA SER A 90 -19.80 4.41 3.76
C SER A 90 -19.86 3.36 2.65
N LYS A 91 -19.43 3.70 1.43
CA LYS A 91 -19.38 2.79 0.27
C LYS A 91 -18.09 1.97 0.19
N ILE A 92 -17.08 2.26 1.02
CA ILE A 92 -15.85 1.48 1.08
C ILE A 92 -16.17 0.09 1.61
N THR A 93 -16.02 -0.90 0.74
CA THR A 93 -16.18 -2.31 1.09
C THR A 93 -15.05 -2.81 1.98
N THR A 94 -15.26 -3.92 2.66
CA THR A 94 -14.22 -4.56 3.51
C THR A 94 -12.96 -4.90 2.72
N SER A 95 -13.07 -5.37 1.48
CA SER A 95 -11.91 -5.69 0.63
C SER A 95 -11.14 -4.45 0.17
N GLN A 96 -11.85 -3.37 -0.17
CA GLN A 96 -11.23 -2.06 -0.46
C GLN A 96 -10.48 -1.52 0.76
N ARG A 97 -11.08 -1.62 1.96
CA ARG A 97 -10.42 -1.22 3.21
C ARG A 97 -9.19 -2.08 3.52
N ALA A 98 -9.26 -3.38 3.27
CA ALA A 98 -8.09 -4.26 3.40
C ALA A 98 -6.97 -3.85 2.45
N THR A 99 -7.30 -3.41 1.22
CA THR A 99 -6.30 -2.94 0.25
C THR A 99 -5.66 -1.61 0.69
N LEU A 100 -6.44 -0.66 1.22
CA LEU A 100 -5.92 0.57 1.81
C LEU A 100 -4.92 0.27 2.94
N ASN A 101 -5.31 -0.60 3.88
CA ASN A 101 -4.44 -0.99 5.00
C ASN A 101 -3.19 -1.76 4.53
N GLN A 102 -3.32 -2.59 3.48
CA GLN A 102 -2.19 -3.28 2.88
C GLN A 102 -1.19 -2.29 2.26
N GLN A 103 -1.69 -1.21 1.64
CA GLN A 103 -0.82 -0.16 1.13
C GLN A 103 -0.03 0.51 2.25
N GLU A 104 -0.68 0.91 3.35
CA GLU A 104 0.01 1.51 4.51
C GLU A 104 1.12 0.60 5.06
N ARG A 105 0.83 -0.70 5.22
CA ARG A 105 1.82 -1.69 5.68
C ARG A 105 2.94 -1.95 4.70
N THR A 106 2.65 -1.89 3.39
CA THR A 106 3.69 -2.05 2.37
C THR A 106 4.63 -0.84 2.39
N TYR A 107 4.09 0.35 2.59
CA TYR A 107 4.86 1.60 2.61
C TYR A 107 5.69 1.78 3.89
N SER A 108 5.39 1.08 4.99
CA SER A 108 6.25 1.10 6.18
C SER A 108 7.63 0.46 5.97
N HIS A 109 7.86 -0.20 4.84
CA HIS A 109 9.14 -0.77 4.41
C HIS A 109 9.74 -0.04 3.19
N LEU A 110 9.17 1.10 2.83
CA LEU A 110 9.58 1.91 1.68
C LEU A 110 9.83 3.36 2.08
N THR A 111 10.19 3.57 3.36
CA THR A 111 10.56 4.89 3.86
C THR A 111 11.88 5.34 3.23
N GLU A 112 12.19 6.63 3.37
CA GLU A 112 13.48 7.14 2.91
C GLU A 112 14.66 6.40 3.55
N MET A 113 14.52 5.99 4.81
CA MET A 113 15.56 5.25 5.54
C MET A 113 15.72 3.83 5.00
N ASP A 114 14.62 3.13 4.69
CA ASP A 114 14.66 1.79 4.10
C ASP A 114 15.31 1.82 2.72
N LEU A 115 14.96 2.80 1.89
CA LEU A 115 15.54 2.95 0.55
C LEU A 115 17.03 3.31 0.60
N LYS A 116 17.46 4.17 1.54
CA LYS A 116 18.88 4.44 1.76
C LYS A 116 19.63 3.21 2.27
N GLY A 117 19.01 2.43 3.16
CA GLY A 117 19.55 1.16 3.63
C GLY A 117 19.74 0.17 2.47
N ALA A 118 18.72 0.03 1.62
CA ALA A 118 18.76 -0.86 0.47
C ALA A 118 19.84 -0.44 -0.53
N GLN A 119 19.97 0.86 -0.84
CA GLN A 119 21.06 1.34 -1.70
C GLN A 119 22.44 0.97 -1.14
N ARG A 120 22.65 1.12 0.18
CA ARG A 120 23.91 0.73 0.82
C ARG A 120 24.19 -0.77 0.72
N ASP A 121 23.16 -1.59 0.88
CA ASP A 121 23.28 -3.05 0.76
C ASP A 121 23.65 -3.43 -0.69
N LEU A 122 23.01 -2.79 -1.68
CA LEU A 122 23.28 -2.96 -3.11
C LEU A 122 24.71 -2.51 -3.51
N ASP A 123 25.22 -1.45 -2.87
CA ASP A 123 26.58 -0.93 -3.08
C ASP A 123 27.67 -1.73 -2.33
N GLY A 124 27.30 -2.78 -1.59
CA GLY A 124 28.23 -3.62 -0.83
C GLY A 124 28.73 -2.98 0.47
N ALA A 125 28.02 -1.98 1.00
CA ALA A 125 28.33 -1.29 2.25
C ALA A 125 27.21 -1.41 3.30
N PRO A 126 26.77 -2.64 3.65
CA PRO A 126 25.55 -2.87 4.42
C PRO A 126 25.63 -2.31 5.85
N VAL A 127 24.47 -2.02 6.43
CA VAL A 127 24.39 -1.43 7.77
C VAL A 127 24.66 -2.50 8.84
N PRO A 128 25.65 -2.33 9.73
CA PRO A 128 25.91 -3.30 10.80
C PRO A 128 24.84 -3.25 11.89
N LYS A 129 24.49 -4.42 12.44
CA LYS A 129 23.57 -4.55 13.57
C LYS A 129 24.31 -4.48 14.91
N PRO A 130 23.70 -3.90 15.97
CA PRO A 130 24.17 -4.09 17.34
C PRO A 130 24.17 -5.59 17.67
N GLY A 131 25.32 -6.15 18.04
CA GLY A 131 25.46 -7.59 18.31
C GLY A 131 25.97 -8.43 17.13
N GLY A 132 26.31 -7.82 16.00
CA GLY A 132 26.94 -8.48 14.85
C GLY A 132 25.97 -8.79 13.71
N GLY A 133 26.55 -9.10 12.54
CA GLY A 133 25.80 -9.22 11.29
C GLY A 133 25.35 -7.87 10.71
N TYR A 134 24.50 -7.95 9.69
CA TYR A 134 24.04 -6.78 8.94
C TYR A 134 22.52 -6.79 8.77
N TYR A 135 21.94 -5.60 8.62
CA TYR A 135 20.59 -5.45 8.08
C TYR A 135 20.57 -5.86 6.61
N ASP A 136 19.41 -6.29 6.14
CA ASP A 136 19.16 -6.70 4.76
C ASP A 136 17.95 -5.93 4.22
N HIS A 137 18.14 -4.62 4.09
CA HIS A 137 17.12 -3.70 3.60
C HIS A 137 16.84 -3.94 2.12
N ALA A 138 17.83 -4.38 1.34
CA ALA A 138 17.61 -4.75 -0.07
C ALA A 138 16.57 -5.87 -0.19
N GLN A 139 16.63 -6.90 0.66
CA GLN A 139 15.61 -7.94 0.71
C GLN A 139 14.26 -7.40 1.21
N GLU A 140 14.24 -6.58 2.27
CA GLU A 140 13.00 -5.98 2.79
C GLU A 140 12.29 -5.11 1.74
N VAL A 141 13.02 -4.28 1.00
CA VAL A 141 12.49 -3.46 -0.10
C VAL A 141 12.03 -4.34 -1.28
N SER A 142 12.75 -5.41 -1.61
CA SER A 142 12.34 -6.36 -2.65
C SER A 142 11.02 -7.06 -2.29
N ASP A 143 10.85 -7.47 -1.03
CA ASP A 143 9.61 -8.07 -0.55
C ASP A 143 8.46 -7.06 -0.50
N ALA A 144 8.72 -5.81 -0.10
CA ALA A 144 7.73 -4.74 -0.18
C ALA A 144 7.31 -4.46 -1.63
N TYR A 145 8.24 -4.52 -2.59
CA TYR A 145 7.94 -4.37 -4.01
C TYR A 145 7.00 -5.47 -4.54
N ARG A 146 7.09 -6.71 -4.04
CA ARG A 146 6.07 -7.75 -4.34
C ARG A 146 4.68 -7.31 -3.88
N GLY A 147 4.60 -6.70 -2.71
CA GLY A 147 3.37 -6.08 -2.20
C GLY A 147 2.85 -4.97 -3.12
N LEU A 148 3.73 -4.11 -3.65
CA LEU A 148 3.35 -3.07 -4.62
C LEU A 148 2.74 -3.66 -5.91
N VAL A 149 3.30 -4.76 -6.43
CA VAL A 149 2.76 -5.45 -7.60
C VAL A 149 1.32 -5.91 -7.36
N ASP A 150 1.02 -6.49 -6.20
CA ASP A 150 -0.33 -6.93 -5.85
C ASP A 150 -1.29 -5.76 -5.60
N LEU A 151 -0.80 -4.67 -5.00
CA LEU A 151 -1.58 -3.43 -4.82
C LEU A 151 -1.95 -2.80 -6.16
N LYS A 152 -1.01 -2.70 -7.09
CA LYS A 152 -1.25 -2.19 -8.44
C LYS A 152 -2.39 -2.94 -9.12
N ARG A 153 -2.32 -4.28 -9.12
CA ARG A 153 -3.36 -5.15 -9.68
C ARG A 153 -4.71 -4.94 -9.01
N SER A 154 -4.72 -4.76 -7.69
CA SER A 154 -5.93 -4.52 -6.90
C SER A 154 -6.58 -3.18 -7.27
N TRP A 155 -5.82 -2.10 -7.32
CA TRP A 155 -6.32 -0.77 -7.69
C TRP A 155 -6.84 -0.72 -9.13
N GLU A 156 -6.07 -1.26 -10.08
CA GLU A 156 -6.52 -1.41 -11.48
C GLU A 156 -7.80 -2.21 -11.58
N GLY A 157 -7.94 -3.28 -10.79
CA GLY A 157 -9.16 -4.09 -10.71
C GLY A 157 -10.38 -3.29 -10.24
N MET A 158 -10.23 -2.50 -9.18
CA MET A 158 -11.32 -1.67 -8.64
C MET A 158 -11.72 -0.56 -9.60
N LEU A 159 -10.75 0.08 -10.26
CA LEU A 159 -10.99 1.19 -11.18
C LEU A 159 -11.74 0.77 -12.46
N LYS A 160 -11.69 -0.51 -12.82
CA LYS A 160 -12.49 -1.09 -13.92
C LYS A 160 -14.00 -1.12 -13.63
N ASN A 161 -14.43 -0.97 -12.38
CA ASN A 161 -15.86 -0.92 -12.06
C ASN A 161 -16.48 0.39 -12.60
N PRO A 162 -17.41 0.34 -13.58
CA PRO A 162 -18.04 1.54 -14.12
C PRO A 162 -18.95 2.25 -13.10
N ASN A 163 -19.48 1.51 -12.12
CA ASN A 163 -20.39 2.02 -11.09
C ASN A 163 -19.66 2.44 -9.81
N LEU A 164 -18.33 2.60 -9.85
CA LEU A 164 -17.55 3.11 -8.72
C LEU A 164 -17.88 4.58 -8.49
N ASP A 165 -18.14 4.92 -7.22
CA ASP A 165 -18.34 6.29 -6.75
C ASP A 165 -17.19 7.22 -7.19
N ASP A 166 -17.52 8.46 -7.58
CA ASP A 166 -16.55 9.39 -8.16
C ASP A 166 -15.43 9.77 -7.18
N GLU A 167 -15.74 9.96 -5.90
CA GLU A 167 -14.73 10.30 -4.89
C GLU A 167 -13.82 9.09 -4.62
N LEU A 168 -14.39 7.88 -4.57
CA LEU A 168 -13.60 6.66 -4.46
C LEU A 168 -12.72 6.42 -5.70
N ARG A 169 -13.23 6.74 -6.89
CA ARG A 169 -12.45 6.67 -8.13
C ARG A 169 -11.25 7.62 -8.08
N GLN A 170 -11.43 8.84 -7.60
CA GLN A 170 -10.33 9.79 -7.40
C GLN A 170 -9.31 9.27 -6.39
N LEU A 171 -9.76 8.82 -5.21
CA LEU A 171 -8.88 8.24 -4.19
C LEU A 171 -8.07 7.07 -4.73
N TYR A 172 -8.72 6.09 -5.37
CA TYR A 172 -8.04 4.89 -5.87
C TYR A 172 -7.11 5.19 -7.05
N THR A 173 -7.43 6.21 -7.85
CA THR A 173 -6.51 6.73 -8.87
C THR A 173 -5.27 7.34 -8.21
N SER A 174 -5.44 8.15 -7.16
CA SER A 174 -4.31 8.68 -6.38
C SER A 174 -3.44 7.56 -5.82
N LYS A 175 -4.07 6.54 -5.20
CA LYS A 175 -3.35 5.39 -4.63
C LYS A 175 -2.61 4.56 -5.67
N LEU A 176 -3.19 4.35 -6.85
CA LEU A 176 -2.52 3.69 -7.97
C LEU A 176 -1.32 4.52 -8.47
N ASN A 177 -1.46 5.83 -8.56
CA ASN A 177 -0.38 6.73 -8.99
C ASN A 177 0.79 6.71 -7.98
N GLU A 178 0.50 6.74 -6.68
CA GLU A 178 1.51 6.58 -5.62
C GLU A 178 2.27 5.25 -5.76
N VAL A 179 1.54 4.14 -5.98
CA VAL A 179 2.13 2.81 -6.20
C VAL A 179 3.03 2.80 -7.42
N ASN A 180 2.57 3.30 -8.57
CA ASN A 180 3.37 3.33 -9.80
C ASN A 180 4.65 4.16 -9.63
N ALA A 181 4.56 5.34 -9.02
CA ALA A 181 5.72 6.19 -8.79
C ALA A 181 6.76 5.53 -7.85
N THR A 182 6.28 4.82 -6.82
CA THR A 182 7.16 4.13 -5.88
C THR A 182 7.79 2.88 -6.52
N MET A 183 7.03 2.14 -7.34
CA MET A 183 7.56 1.03 -8.13
C MET A 183 8.69 1.51 -9.06
N GLU A 184 8.49 2.59 -9.81
CA GLU A 184 9.51 3.16 -10.71
C GLU A 184 10.78 3.55 -9.96
N LYS A 185 10.65 4.15 -8.77
CA LYS A 185 11.78 4.49 -7.90
C LYS A 185 12.57 3.25 -7.48
N VAL A 186 11.88 2.19 -7.04
CA VAL A 186 12.52 0.93 -6.63
C VAL A 186 13.16 0.24 -7.84
N GLU A 187 12.48 0.16 -8.97
CA GLU A 187 13.01 -0.42 -10.21
C GLU A 187 14.28 0.29 -10.68
N THR A 188 14.28 1.62 -10.67
CA THR A 188 15.45 2.43 -11.03
C THR A 188 16.64 2.15 -10.11
N MET A 189 16.39 2.06 -8.79
CA MET A 189 17.42 1.79 -7.79
C MET A 189 18.06 0.41 -7.97
N PHE A 190 17.26 -0.62 -8.25
CA PHE A 190 17.74 -1.99 -8.40
C PHE A 190 18.23 -2.34 -9.81
N SER A 191 17.91 -1.54 -10.82
CA SER A 191 18.25 -1.81 -12.23
C SER A 191 19.75 -2.08 -12.47
N PRO A 192 20.70 -1.30 -11.91
CA PRO A 192 22.13 -1.56 -12.07
C PRO A 192 22.61 -2.89 -11.45
N HIS A 193 21.79 -3.48 -10.57
CA HIS A 193 22.12 -4.67 -9.78
C HIS A 193 21.36 -5.93 -10.24
N GLY A 194 20.80 -5.92 -11.45
CA GLY A 194 20.09 -7.07 -12.02
C GLY A 194 18.56 -7.06 -11.80
N GLY A 195 18.01 -5.97 -11.29
CA GLY A 195 16.57 -5.78 -11.09
C GLY A 195 16.10 -6.07 -9.66
N VAL A 196 14.82 -5.79 -9.40
CA VAL A 196 14.26 -5.80 -8.03
C VAL A 196 14.22 -7.19 -7.40
N PHE A 197 14.16 -8.24 -8.22
CA PHE A 197 14.21 -9.61 -7.76
C PHE A 197 15.63 -10.15 -7.98
N PRO A 198 16.48 -10.18 -6.94
CA PRO A 198 17.82 -10.71 -7.10
C PRO A 198 17.76 -12.17 -7.59
N PRO A 199 18.65 -12.59 -8.50
CA PRO A 199 18.77 -14.00 -8.86
C PRO A 199 19.14 -14.81 -7.60
N LYS A 200 18.47 -15.95 -7.41
CA LYS A 200 18.76 -16.90 -6.33
C LYS A 200 20.11 -17.59 -6.54
#